data_AF-A0A2S3Y581-F1
#
_entry.id   AF-A0A2S3Y581-F1
#
_cell.length_a   1.000
_cell.length_b   1.000
_cell.length_c   1.000
_cell.angle_alpha   90.00
_cell.angle_beta   90.00
_cell.angle_gamma   90.00
#
_symmetry.space_group_name_H-M   'P 1'
#
loop_
_entity.id
_entity.type
_entity.pdbx_description
1 polymer ?
#
loop_
_entity_poly.entity_id
_entity_poly.type
_entity_poly.pdbx_seq_one_letter_code
_entity_poly.pdbx_strand_id
1 'polypeptide(L)'
;MRGAAPALWRHLKWRGLALAGPGAGWIVVGLGLLLTDRPGVRQGAGPLIDLWCLEVWAGVWIGCGVLGLVAGVMRPGRDMWGFAAVSLPPSVWALSFAASAVVGRYSPGWATTPVYVVIVLLLVIIAALTGGRRRICTCERGGHGGR
;
A
#
# COMPACT_ATOMS: atom_id res chain seq x y z
N MET A 1 -5.10 26.93 13.81
CA MET A 1 -4.80 25.51 13.47
C MET A 1 -3.63 24.89 14.26
N ARG A 2 -3.14 25.48 15.36
CA ARG A 2 -1.89 25.03 16.04
C ARG A 2 -2.02 23.84 17.01
N GLY A 3 -3.22 23.26 17.19
CA GLY A 3 -3.46 22.12 18.10
C GLY A 3 -3.80 20.79 17.41
N ALA A 4 -4.14 20.79 16.11
CA ALA A 4 -4.63 19.60 15.42
C ALA A 4 -3.51 18.60 15.08
N ALA A 5 -2.33 19.09 14.67
CA ALA A 5 -1.19 18.26 14.32
C ALA A 5 -0.68 17.37 15.47
N PRO A 6 -0.44 17.87 16.71
CA PRO A 6 0.00 17.02 17.81
C PRO A 6 -1.08 16.04 18.30
N ALA A 7 -2.37 16.41 18.22
CA ALA A 7 -3.47 15.50 18.54
C ALA A 7 -3.57 14.36 17.51
N LEU A 8 -3.49 14.68 16.22
CA LEU A 8 -3.47 13.71 15.13
C LEU A 8 -2.27 12.77 15.25
N TRP A 9 -1.09 13.30 15.59
CA TRP A 9 0.13 12.51 15.77
C TRP A 9 0.02 11.50 16.92
N ARG A 10 -0.60 11.90 18.04
CA ARG A 10 -0.87 11.01 19.19
C ARG A 10 -1.75 9.82 18.81
N HIS A 11 -2.68 10.02 17.87
CA HIS A 11 -3.59 8.97 17.40
C HIS A 11 -2.98 8.09 16.30
N LEU A 12 -2.35 8.67 15.27
CA LEU A 12 -1.84 7.91 14.11
C LEU A 12 -0.56 7.14 14.45
N LYS A 13 0.40 7.78 15.13
CA LYS A 13 1.78 7.30 15.26
C LYS A 13 2.40 6.94 13.88
N TRP A 14 3.63 6.43 13.86
CA TRP A 14 4.29 6.03 12.61
C TRP A 14 3.53 4.93 11.84
N ARG A 15 2.87 4.01 12.56
CA ARG A 15 2.10 2.92 11.94
C ARG A 15 0.89 3.44 11.18
N GLY A 16 0.09 4.28 11.83
CA GLY A 16 -1.11 4.85 11.20
C GLY A 16 -0.75 5.72 10.02
N LEU A 17 0.36 6.46 10.10
CA LEU A 17 0.86 7.25 8.96
C LEU A 17 1.30 6.38 7.78
N ALA A 18 1.98 5.26 8.04
CA ALA A 18 2.42 4.34 6.99
C ALA A 18 1.27 3.62 6.26
N LEU A 19 0.07 3.57 6.85
CA LEU A 19 -1.14 3.03 6.23
C LEU A 19 -2.00 4.13 5.60
N ALA A 20 -2.28 5.18 6.38
CA ALA A 20 -3.17 6.26 5.98
C ALA A 20 -2.56 7.16 4.89
N GLY A 21 -1.25 7.42 4.95
CA GLY A 21 -0.56 8.26 3.96
C GLY A 21 -0.60 7.64 2.56
N PRO A 22 -0.05 6.42 2.37
CA PRO A 22 -0.18 5.70 1.11
C PRO A 22 -1.64 5.43 0.72
N GLY A 23 -2.51 5.11 1.69
CA GLY A 23 -3.94 4.92 1.44
C GLY A 23 -4.61 6.14 0.80
N ALA A 24 -4.36 7.34 1.34
CA ALA A 24 -4.82 8.59 0.73
C ALA A 24 -4.22 8.79 -0.67
N GLY A 25 -2.93 8.52 -0.84
CA GLY A 25 -2.25 8.58 -2.13
C GLY A 25 -2.90 7.67 -3.18
N TRP A 26 -3.29 6.46 -2.80
CA TRP A 26 -3.95 5.49 -3.69
C TRP A 26 -5.34 5.93 -4.14
N ILE A 27 -6.10 6.61 -3.27
CA ILE A 27 -7.37 7.23 -3.69
C ILE A 27 -7.10 8.29 -4.76
N VAL A 28 -6.10 9.14 -4.57
CA VAL A 28 -5.73 10.17 -5.55
C VAL A 28 -5.25 9.54 -6.86
N VAL A 29 -4.46 8.47 -6.80
CA VAL A 29 -4.02 7.73 -7.99
C VAL A 29 -5.22 7.14 -8.73
N GLY A 30 -6.13 6.46 -8.04
CA GLY A 30 -7.32 5.89 -8.65
C GLY A 30 -8.24 6.95 -9.25
N LEU A 31 -8.47 8.07 -8.56
CA LEU A 31 -9.19 9.22 -9.14
C LEU A 31 -8.47 9.76 -10.38
N GLY A 32 -7.14 9.84 -10.36
CA GLY A 32 -6.34 10.24 -11.52
C GLY A 32 -6.47 9.29 -12.71
N LEU A 33 -6.70 7.99 -12.48
CA LEU A 33 -6.97 7.02 -13.55
C LEU A 33 -8.36 7.20 -14.18
N LEU A 34 -9.35 7.67 -13.41
CA LEU A 34 -10.70 7.97 -13.92
C LEU A 34 -10.77 9.30 -14.65
N LEU A 35 -10.05 10.31 -14.15
CA LEU A 35 -10.21 11.70 -14.57
C LEU A 35 -9.19 12.16 -15.61
N THR A 36 -8.11 11.42 -15.81
CA THR A 36 -7.02 11.83 -16.71
C THR A 36 -6.67 10.71 -17.67
N ASP A 37 -6.70 11.01 -18.97
CA ASP A 37 -6.15 10.08 -19.94
C ASP A 37 -4.61 10.14 -19.91
N ARG A 38 -3.99 8.99 -19.67
CA ARG A 38 -2.53 8.86 -19.52
C ARG A 38 -2.03 7.76 -20.45
N PRO A 39 -1.61 8.10 -21.68
CA PRO A 39 -1.21 7.10 -22.67
C PRO A 39 -0.05 6.23 -22.18
N GLY A 40 0.91 6.80 -21.45
CA GLY A 40 2.01 6.04 -20.86
C GLY A 40 1.57 5.02 -19.82
N VAL A 41 0.52 5.32 -19.03
CA VAL A 41 -0.06 4.35 -18.08
C VAL A 41 -0.77 3.25 -18.83
N ARG A 42 -1.53 3.56 -19.89
CA ARG A 42 -2.19 2.53 -20.72
C ARG A 42 -1.18 1.59 -21.38
N GLN A 43 -0.07 2.11 -21.87
CA GLN A 43 0.99 1.29 -22.47
C GLN A 43 1.70 0.41 -21.44
N GLY A 44 2.09 0.97 -20.29
CA GLY A 44 2.77 0.21 -19.23
C GLY A 44 1.87 -0.80 -18.51
N ALA A 45 0.61 -0.43 -18.27
CA ALA A 45 -0.41 -1.27 -17.65
C ALA A 45 -1.18 -2.14 -18.66
N GLY A 46 -0.76 -2.18 -19.94
CA GLY A 46 -1.45 -2.90 -21.01
C GLY A 46 -1.87 -4.33 -20.64
N PRO A 47 -0.98 -5.18 -20.10
CA PRO A 47 -1.34 -6.53 -19.64
C PRO A 47 -2.49 -6.59 -18.63
N LEU A 48 -2.63 -5.60 -17.76
CA LEU A 48 -3.74 -5.51 -16.81
C LEU A 48 -5.02 -5.01 -17.47
N ILE A 49 -4.88 -4.06 -18.39
CA ILE A 49 -6.01 -3.48 -19.12
C ILE A 49 -6.64 -4.50 -20.07
N ASP A 50 -5.83 -5.44 -20.59
CA ASP A 50 -6.30 -6.58 -21.38
C ASP A 50 -7.21 -7.52 -20.55
N LEU A 51 -7.09 -7.52 -19.21
CA LEU A 51 -7.94 -8.30 -18.31
C LEU A 51 -9.23 -7.55 -17.93
N TRP A 52 -9.09 -6.28 -17.51
CA TRP A 52 -10.20 -5.42 -17.10
C TRP A 52 -9.94 -3.96 -17.48
N CYS A 53 -11.00 -3.21 -17.74
CA CYS A 53 -10.91 -1.79 -18.10
C CYS A 53 -10.25 -0.94 -16.99
N LEU A 54 -9.70 0.22 -17.38
CA LEU A 54 -8.96 1.10 -16.49
C LEU A 54 -9.82 1.62 -15.32
N GLU A 55 -11.13 1.72 -15.51
CA GLU A 55 -12.12 2.15 -14.52
C GLU A 55 -12.24 1.14 -13.38
N VAL A 56 -12.22 -0.16 -13.69
CA VAL A 56 -12.24 -1.23 -12.67
C VAL A 56 -10.97 -1.15 -11.84
N TRP A 57 -9.83 -1.02 -12.52
CA TRP A 57 -8.52 -0.86 -11.90
C TRP A 57 -8.43 0.41 -11.04
N ALA A 58 -9.02 1.52 -11.48
CA ALA A 58 -9.16 2.72 -10.66
C ALA A 58 -9.97 2.45 -9.38
N GLY A 59 -11.06 1.69 -9.49
CA GLY A 59 -11.82 1.20 -8.34
C GLY A 59 -10.97 0.38 -7.37
N VAL A 60 -10.07 -0.48 -7.87
CA VAL A 60 -9.13 -1.25 -7.03
C VAL A 60 -8.19 -0.32 -6.26
N TRP A 61 -7.59 0.68 -6.91
CA TRP A 61 -6.73 1.67 -6.24
C TRP A 61 -7.48 2.42 -5.13
N ILE A 62 -8.71 2.89 -5.43
CA ILE A 62 -9.55 3.60 -4.46
C ILE A 62 -9.93 2.69 -3.30
N GLY A 63 -10.41 1.47 -3.59
CA GLY A 63 -10.82 0.50 -2.57
C GLY A 63 -9.67 0.14 -1.63
N CYS A 64 -8.50 -0.20 -2.18
CA CYS A 64 -7.28 -0.43 -1.40
C CYS A 64 -6.86 0.81 -0.59
N GLY A 65 -7.00 2.00 -1.16
CA GLY A 65 -6.70 3.26 -0.49
C GLY A 65 -7.60 3.55 0.71
N VAL A 66 -8.91 3.33 0.54
CA VAL A 66 -9.91 3.43 1.63
C VAL A 66 -9.61 2.42 2.73
N LEU A 67 -9.32 1.17 2.37
CA LEU A 67 -8.92 0.14 3.33
C LEU A 67 -7.66 0.54 4.11
N GLY A 68 -6.65 1.10 3.43
CA GLY A 68 -5.44 1.64 4.04
C GLY A 68 -5.72 2.79 5.01
N LEU A 69 -6.58 3.74 4.62
CA LEU A 69 -7.02 4.84 5.49
C LEU A 69 -7.72 4.32 6.74
N VAL A 70 -8.70 3.44 6.57
CA VAL A 70 -9.46 2.85 7.68
C VAL A 70 -8.52 2.09 8.62
N ALA A 71 -7.64 1.23 8.08
CA ALA A 71 -6.64 0.51 8.87
C ALA A 71 -5.65 1.43 9.61
N GLY A 72 -5.31 2.57 9.02
CA GLY A 72 -4.41 3.56 9.60
C GLY A 72 -5.01 4.29 10.79
N VAL A 73 -6.33 4.52 10.79
CA VAL A 73 -7.06 5.21 11.87
C VAL A 73 -7.54 4.25 12.96
N MET A 74 -7.73 2.96 12.64
CA MET A 74 -8.15 1.95 13.60
C MET A 74 -7.08 1.60 14.65
N ARG A 75 -7.51 1.07 15.81
CA ARG A 75 -6.60 0.65 16.89
C ARG A 75 -5.68 -0.49 16.42
N PRO A 76 -4.40 -0.50 16.86
CA PRO A 76 -3.44 -1.56 16.52
C PRO A 76 -3.99 -2.93 16.91
N GLY A 77 -4.33 -3.76 15.92
CA GLY A 77 -5.25 -4.86 16.15
C GLY A 77 -5.02 -6.05 15.22
N ARG A 78 -5.04 -5.80 13.92
CA ARG A 78 -4.92 -6.79 12.84
C ARG A 78 -4.39 -6.10 11.58
N ASP A 79 -3.33 -5.31 11.70
CA ASP A 79 -3.00 -4.30 10.68
C ASP A 79 -2.45 -4.91 9.36
N MET A 80 -2.20 -6.22 9.35
CA MET A 80 -1.75 -6.99 8.19
C MET A 80 -2.67 -6.87 6.98
N TRP A 81 -3.99 -6.82 7.17
CA TRP A 81 -4.92 -6.65 6.04
C TRP A 81 -4.81 -5.25 5.44
N GLY A 82 -4.55 -4.23 6.25
CA GLY A 82 -4.31 -2.87 5.79
C GLY A 82 -3.03 -2.79 4.98
N PHE A 83 -1.93 -3.38 5.46
CA PHE A 83 -0.67 -3.42 4.72
C PHE A 83 -0.79 -4.24 3.43
N ALA A 84 -1.53 -5.36 3.45
CA ALA A 84 -1.80 -6.14 2.26
C ALA A 84 -2.61 -5.32 1.23
N ALA A 85 -3.67 -4.64 1.67
CA ALA A 85 -4.49 -3.79 0.80
C ALA A 85 -3.67 -2.67 0.17
N VAL A 86 -2.84 -1.98 0.95
CA VAL A 86 -2.01 -0.86 0.46
C VAL A 86 -0.86 -1.33 -0.43
N SER A 87 -0.38 -2.56 -0.28
CA SER A 87 0.70 -3.12 -1.11
C SER A 87 0.20 -3.73 -2.43
N LEU A 88 -1.06 -4.17 -2.48
CA LEU A 88 -1.59 -4.89 -3.65
C LEU A 88 -1.53 -4.06 -4.95
N PRO A 89 -2.04 -2.80 -5.00
CA PRO A 89 -1.98 -2.01 -6.24
C PRO A 89 -0.56 -1.80 -6.78
N PRO A 90 0.44 -1.33 -5.99
CA PRO A 90 1.79 -1.15 -6.52
C PRO A 90 2.46 -2.48 -6.89
N SER A 91 2.16 -3.60 -6.21
CA SER A 91 2.68 -4.92 -6.62
C SER A 91 2.16 -5.34 -8.00
N VAL A 92 0.86 -5.21 -8.23
CA VAL A 92 0.24 -5.58 -9.51
C VAL A 92 0.73 -4.67 -10.63
N TRP A 93 0.89 -3.37 -10.37
CA TRP A 93 1.44 -2.42 -11.34
C TRP A 93 2.91 -2.69 -11.64
N ALA A 94 3.74 -2.98 -10.62
CA ALA A 94 5.14 -3.34 -10.82
C ALA A 94 5.27 -4.52 -11.79
N LEU A 95 4.47 -5.58 -11.58
CA LEU A 95 4.49 -6.76 -12.45
C LEU A 95 4.06 -6.44 -13.88
N SER A 96 3.01 -5.61 -14.04
CA SER A 96 2.55 -5.21 -15.37
C SER A 96 3.59 -4.40 -16.13
N PHE A 97 4.20 -3.41 -15.47
CA PHE A 97 5.22 -2.57 -16.12
C PHE A 97 6.49 -3.37 -16.43
N ALA A 98 6.85 -4.34 -15.58
CA ALA A 98 7.94 -5.27 -15.84
C ALA A 98 7.63 -6.14 -17.07
N ALA A 99 6.43 -6.73 -17.14
CA ALA A 99 6.01 -7.53 -18.29
C ALA A 99 5.99 -6.70 -19.59
N SER A 100 5.45 -5.49 -19.54
CA SER A 100 5.44 -4.57 -20.70
C SER A 100 6.83 -4.15 -21.15
N ALA A 101 7.78 -4.01 -20.22
CA ALA A 101 9.18 -3.74 -20.54
C ALA A 101 9.84 -4.95 -21.23
N VAL A 102 9.63 -6.16 -20.70
CA VAL A 102 10.19 -7.40 -21.26
C VAL A 102 9.65 -7.69 -22.67
N VAL A 103 8.37 -7.42 -22.92
CA VAL A 103 7.74 -7.63 -24.24
C VAL A 103 8.00 -6.46 -25.21
N GLY A 104 8.68 -5.39 -24.75
CA GLY A 104 8.99 -4.22 -25.58
C GLY A 104 7.79 -3.31 -25.90
N ARG A 105 6.64 -3.51 -25.23
CA ARG A 105 5.43 -2.68 -25.40
C ARG A 105 5.58 -1.28 -24.79
N TYR A 106 6.43 -1.16 -23.77
CA TYR A 106 6.63 0.11 -23.06
C TYR A 106 8.09 0.27 -22.63
N SER A 107 8.87 1.01 -23.43
CA SER A 107 10.30 1.23 -23.20
C SER A 107 10.60 1.83 -21.82
N PRO A 108 9.88 2.84 -21.29
CA PRO A 108 10.13 3.36 -19.94
C PRO A 108 9.72 2.41 -18.79
N GLY A 109 9.20 1.22 -19.07
CA GLY A 109 8.77 0.26 -18.06
C GLY A 109 9.90 -0.22 -17.14
N TRP A 110 11.14 -0.29 -17.65
CA TRP A 110 12.32 -0.66 -16.85
C TRP A 110 12.64 0.36 -15.75
N ALA A 111 12.35 1.64 -15.99
CA ALA A 111 12.57 2.71 -15.01
C ALA A 111 11.38 2.85 -14.05
N THR A 112 10.17 2.52 -14.52
CA THR A 112 8.94 2.64 -13.72
C THR A 112 8.77 1.48 -12.73
N THR A 113 9.19 0.28 -13.11
CA THR A 113 9.08 -0.93 -12.26
C THR A 113 9.78 -0.77 -10.90
N PRO A 114 11.06 -0.33 -10.83
CA PRO A 114 11.76 -0.15 -9.55
C PRO A 114 11.05 0.81 -8.59
N VAL A 115 10.37 1.85 -9.10
CA VAL A 115 9.64 2.82 -8.26
C VAL A 115 8.54 2.11 -7.48
N TYR A 116 7.74 1.27 -8.15
CA TYR A 116 6.69 0.51 -7.47
C TYR A 116 7.26 -0.57 -6.54
N VAL A 117 8.35 -1.23 -6.94
CA VAL A 117 9.03 -2.22 -6.09
C VAL A 117 9.53 -1.62 -4.79
N VAL A 118 10.14 -0.42 -4.83
CA VAL A 118 10.61 0.27 -3.62
C VAL A 118 9.44 0.59 -2.69
N ILE A 119 8.30 1.05 -3.23
CA ILE A 119 7.09 1.31 -2.43
C ILE A 119 6.62 0.03 -1.73
N VAL A 120 6.53 -1.08 -2.47
CA VAL A 120 6.12 -2.39 -1.91
C VAL A 120 7.10 -2.84 -0.83
N LEU A 121 8.42 -2.76 -1.07
CA LEU A 121 9.44 -3.13 -0.11
C LEU A 121 9.33 -2.34 1.19
N LEU A 122 9.16 -1.01 1.10
CA LEU A 122 8.99 -0.16 2.28
C LEU A 122 7.74 -0.54 3.08
N LEU A 123 6.61 -0.80 2.41
CA LEU A 123 5.38 -1.22 3.07
C LEU A 123 5.54 -2.59 3.76
N VAL A 124 6.22 -3.54 3.12
CA VAL A 124 6.50 -4.87 3.68
C VAL A 124 7.45 -4.77 4.88
N ILE A 125 8.51 -3.96 4.81
CA ILE A 125 9.43 -3.74 5.93
C ILE A 125 8.68 -3.16 7.11
N ILE A 126 7.84 -2.13 6.89
CA ILE A 126 7.04 -1.52 7.96
C ILE A 126 6.05 -2.54 8.53
N ALA A 127 5.39 -3.34 7.68
CA ALA A 127 4.50 -4.41 8.14
C ALA A 127 5.23 -5.44 9.00
N ALA A 128 6.45 -5.85 8.63
CA ALA A 128 7.27 -6.80 9.38
C ALA A 128 7.71 -6.23 10.74
N LEU A 129 8.19 -4.98 10.76
CA LEU A 129 8.62 -4.29 11.99
C LEU A 129 7.45 -4.04 12.95
N THR A 130 6.28 -3.69 12.42
CA THR A 130 5.09 -3.42 13.24
C THR A 130 4.35 -4.68 13.66
N GLY A 131 4.39 -5.74 12.85
CA GLY A 131 3.83 -7.05 13.15
C GLY A 131 4.66 -7.87 14.15
N GLY A 132 5.99 -7.73 14.13
CA GLY A 132 6.91 -8.45 15.02
C GLY A 132 6.79 -8.11 16.50
N ARG A 133 6.32 -6.89 16.84
CA ARG A 133 6.17 -6.42 18.23
C ARG A 133 5.19 -7.24 19.08
N ARG A 134 4.35 -8.08 18.45
CA ARG A 134 3.42 -8.98 19.15
C ARG A 134 4.03 -10.31 19.60
N ARG A 135 5.10 -10.80 18.97
CA ARG A 135 5.67 -12.11 19.36
C ARG A 135 6.53 -12.03 20.62
N ILE A 136 7.14 -10.88 20.88
CA ILE A 136 8.10 -10.70 21.99
C ILE A 136 7.40 -10.70 23.36
N CYS A 137 6.16 -10.23 23.47
CA CYS A 137 5.45 -10.16 24.76
C CYS A 137 4.78 -11.47 25.21
N THR A 138 4.94 -12.57 24.48
CA THR A 138 4.28 -13.86 24.81
C THR A 138 5.16 -14.83 25.62
N CYS A 139 6.44 -14.54 25.83
CA CYS A 139 7.37 -15.49 26.48
C CYS A 139 7.65 -15.24 27.97
N GLU A 140 7.25 -14.12 28.58
CA GLU A 140 7.65 -13.82 29.98
C GLU A 140 6.60 -14.15 31.05
N ARG A 141 5.44 -14.74 30.71
CA ARG A 141 4.36 -14.98 31.70
C ARG A 141 4.18 -16.42 32.17
N GLY A 142 5.15 -17.30 31.89
CA GLY A 142 5.06 -18.74 32.21
C GLY A 142 5.99 -19.26 33.31
N GLY A 143 6.64 -18.39 34.08
CA GLY A 143 7.79 -18.76 34.90
C GLY A 143 7.68 -18.64 36.41
N HIS A 144 6.50 -18.57 37.04
CA HIS A 144 6.41 -18.65 38.52
C HIS A 144 5.11 -19.32 39.00
N GLY A 145 5.24 -20.57 39.44
CA GLY A 145 4.28 -21.32 40.26
C GLY A 145 4.57 -22.81 40.16
N GLY A 146 4.74 -23.60 41.23
CA GLY A 146 4.85 -23.39 42.67
C GLY A 146 5.95 -24.31 43.20
N ARG A 147 6.55 -23.99 44.36
CA ARG A 147 6.33 -24.68 45.64
C ARG A 147 6.63 -26.16 45.61
#